data_AF-A0A7S0QHX3-F1
#
_entry.id   AF-A0A7S0QHX3-F1
#
_cell.length_a   1.000
_cell.length_b   1.000
_cell.length_c   1.000
_cell.angle_alpha   90.00
_cell.angle_beta   90.00
_cell.angle_gamma   90.00
#
_symmetry.space_group_name_H-M   'P 1'
#
loop_
_entity.id
_entity.type
_entity.pdbx_description
1 polymer ?
#
loop_
_entity_poly.entity_id
_entity_poly.type
_entity_poly.pdbx_seq_one_letter_code
_entity_poly.pdbx_strand_id
1 'polypeptide(L)'
;KTLNPVWPRQKLPTIHVCADSPQSLEQDHILISIMDRDTVTADDLLGSSVLSFRSLHFASGVDPFRGAWPQDRAQAQASFDLPVLYAGIRQGSLSGTVSITPTSPLPLDE
;
A
#
# COMPACT_ATOMS: atom_id res chain seq x y z
N LYS A 1 -24.78 12.21 -2.71
CA LYS A 1 -23.71 12.58 -3.67
C LYS A 1 -22.42 11.97 -3.13
N THR A 2 -21.77 11.06 -3.87
CA THR A 2 -20.54 10.40 -3.41
C THR A 2 -19.34 11.29 -3.74
N LEU A 3 -18.43 11.46 -2.79
CA LEU A 3 -17.13 12.09 -3.05
C LEU A 3 -16.21 11.03 -3.64
N ASN A 4 -15.57 11.33 -4.77
CA ASN A 4 -14.59 10.47 -5.40
C ASN A 4 -13.23 11.19 -5.43
N PRO A 5 -12.61 11.43 -4.26
CA PRO A 5 -11.31 12.07 -4.22
C PRO A 5 -10.28 11.20 -4.95
N VAL A 6 -9.35 11.86 -5.63
CA VAL A 6 -8.20 11.21 -6.28
C VAL A 6 -6.95 11.84 -5.70
N TRP A 7 -6.07 11.01 -5.12
CA TRP A 7 -4.80 11.46 -4.58
C TRP A 7 -3.71 11.33 -5.65
N PRO A 8 -3.13 12.45 -6.14
CA PRO A 8 -2.03 12.41 -7.09
C PRO A 8 -0.81 11.73 -6.47
N ARG A 9 -0.06 10.97 -7.27
CA ARG A 9 1.13 10.22 -6.83
C ARG A 9 2.14 11.08 -6.06
N GLN A 10 2.31 12.34 -6.45
CA GLN A 10 3.27 13.26 -5.82
C GLN A 10 2.90 13.65 -4.38
N LYS A 11 1.64 13.41 -3.98
CA LYS A 11 1.16 13.68 -2.62
C LYS A 11 1.14 12.43 -1.73
N LEU A 12 1.47 11.26 -2.27
CA LEU A 12 1.51 10.01 -1.51
C LEU A 12 2.91 9.79 -0.94
N PRO A 13 3.02 9.34 0.32
CA PRO A 13 4.31 9.04 0.93
C PRO A 13 4.93 7.78 0.31
N THR A 14 6.26 7.68 0.38
CA THR A 14 6.96 6.42 0.19
C THR A 14 7.11 5.75 1.55
N ILE A 15 6.71 4.47 1.63
CA ILE A 15 6.80 3.68 2.87
C ILE A 15 8.03 2.78 2.76
N HIS A 16 8.93 2.88 3.73
CA HIS A 16 10.07 1.99 3.86
C HIS A 16 9.71 0.88 4.85
N VAL A 17 9.82 -0.37 4.41
CA VAL A 17 9.52 -1.56 5.21
C VAL A 17 10.79 -2.37 5.38
N CYS A 18 11.03 -2.87 6.59
CA CYS A 18 12.12 -3.79 6.87
C CYS A 18 11.56 -5.20 6.79
N ALA A 19 12.06 -5.99 5.84
CA ALA A 19 11.66 -7.38 5.65
C ALA A 19 12.93 -8.21 5.43
N ASP A 20 13.06 -9.33 6.15
CA ASP A 20 14.21 -10.23 6.04
C ASP A 20 14.25 -10.92 4.67
N SER A 21 13.08 -11.10 4.06
CA SER A 21 12.89 -11.70 2.75
C SER A 21 11.61 -11.19 2.08
N PRO A 22 11.49 -11.27 0.75
CA PRO A 22 10.20 -10.99 0.10
C PRO A 22 9.06 -11.83 0.66
N GLN A 23 9.30 -13.09 1.00
CA GLN A 23 8.28 -13.99 1.56
C GLN A 23 7.76 -13.50 2.91
N SER A 24 8.61 -12.87 3.73
CA SER A 24 8.17 -12.25 4.98
C SER A 24 7.26 -11.05 4.73
N LEU A 25 7.57 -10.21 3.72
CA LEU A 25 6.74 -9.07 3.33
C LEU A 25 5.35 -9.49 2.82
N GLU A 26 5.21 -10.67 2.23
CA GLU A 26 3.91 -11.19 1.77
C GLU A 26 2.88 -11.30 2.91
N GLN A 27 3.36 -11.51 4.15
CA GLN A 27 2.52 -11.66 5.35
C GLN A 27 2.14 -10.32 5.98
N ASP A 28 2.78 -9.24 5.55
CA ASP A 28 2.54 -7.91 6.11
C ASP A 28 1.27 -7.28 5.55
N HIS A 29 0.82 -6.25 6.26
CA HIS A 29 -0.39 -5.52 5.93
C HIS A 29 -0.14 -4.01 6.09
N ILE A 30 -0.76 -3.23 5.22
CA ILE A 30 -0.82 -1.77 5.36
C ILE A 30 -2.24 -1.39 5.77
N LEU A 31 -2.37 -0.76 6.93
CA LEU A 31 -3.61 -0.11 7.34
C LEU A 31 -3.66 1.29 6.74
N ILE A 32 -4.70 1.58 5.97
CA ILE A 32 -4.93 2.88 5.35
C ILE A 32 -6.16 3.50 6.01
N SER A 33 -5.96 4.58 6.78
CA SER A 33 -7.05 5.36 7.37
C SER A 33 -7.32 6.61 6.53
N ILE A 34 -8.58 6.84 6.19
CA ILE A 34 -9.04 7.99 5.43
C ILE A 34 -9.63 8.97 6.42
N MET A 35 -8.96 10.12 6.55
CA MET A 35 -9.36 11.20 7.44
C MET A 35 -9.98 12.32 6.61
N ASP A 36 -11.06 12.93 7.10
CA ASP A 36 -11.49 14.23 6.62
C ASP A 36 -10.55 15.29 7.21
N ARG A 37 -10.10 16.19 6.35
CA ARG A 37 -9.20 17.27 6.74
C ARG A 37 -9.86 18.57 6.38
N ASP A 38 -10.80 18.98 7.21
CA ASP A 38 -11.31 20.34 7.17
C ASP A 38 -10.50 21.24 8.13
N THR A 39 -10.68 22.55 8.01
CA THR A 39 -9.97 23.53 8.84
C THR A 39 -10.64 23.79 10.19
N VAL A 40 -11.77 23.13 10.47
CA VAL A 40 -12.72 23.56 11.51
C VAL A 40 -13.01 22.46 12.52
N THR A 41 -13.11 21.20 12.08
CA THR A 41 -13.25 20.03 12.95
C THR A 41 -11.90 19.31 13.11
N ALA A 42 -11.82 18.46 14.13
CA ALA A 42 -10.66 17.59 14.31
C ALA A 42 -10.62 16.58 13.15
N ASP A 43 -9.44 16.03 12.85
CA ASP A 43 -9.27 15.01 11.81
C ASP A 43 -10.25 13.84 12.03
N ASP A 44 -11.37 13.83 11.29
CA ASP A 44 -12.47 12.89 11.49
C ASP A 44 -12.24 11.63 10.64
N LEU A 45 -12.31 10.46 11.26
CA LEU A 45 -12.13 9.20 10.54
C LEU A 45 -13.36 8.91 9.67
N LEU A 46 -13.18 8.94 8.34
CA LEU A 46 -14.21 8.55 7.37
C LEU A 46 -14.28 7.04 7.19
N GLY A 47 -13.16 6.34 7.40
CA GLY A 47 -13.07 4.90 7.33
C GLY A 47 -11.65 4.39 7.17
N SER A 48 -11.50 3.07 7.10
CA SER A 48 -10.20 2.42 6.92
C SER A 48 -10.28 1.23 5.98
N SER A 49 -9.15 0.91 5.37
CA SER A 49 -8.94 -0.25 4.51
C SER A 49 -7.66 -0.97 4.90
N VAL A 50 -7.62 -2.28 4.71
CA VAL A 50 -6.43 -3.11 4.96
C VAL A 50 -5.93 -3.65 3.64
N LEU A 51 -4.72 -3.26 3.25
CA LEU A 51 -4.03 -3.80 2.09
C LEU A 51 -3.14 -4.95 2.55
N SER A 52 -3.44 -6.17 2.12
CA SER A 52 -2.55 -7.33 2.30
C SER A 52 -1.64 -7.46 1.08
N PHE A 53 -0.33 -7.61 1.29
CA PHE A 53 0.62 -7.82 0.19
C PHE A 53 0.32 -9.11 -0.58
N ARG A 54 -0.15 -10.16 0.10
CA ARG A 54 -0.61 -11.41 -0.53
C ARG A 54 -1.75 -11.21 -1.54
N SER A 55 -2.62 -10.23 -1.30
CA SER A 55 -3.81 -9.98 -2.15
C SER A 55 -3.53 -9.07 -3.34
N LEU A 56 -2.27 -8.65 -3.53
CA LEU A 56 -1.89 -7.77 -4.63
C LEU A 56 -1.92 -8.49 -5.97
N HIS A 57 -2.50 -7.83 -6.97
CA HIS A 57 -2.53 -8.33 -8.34
C HIS A 57 -1.35 -7.74 -9.13
N PHE A 58 -0.24 -8.47 -9.18
CA PHE A 58 0.94 -8.06 -9.95
C PHE A 58 0.69 -8.21 -11.45
N ALA A 59 1.03 -7.17 -12.21
CA ALA A 59 1.03 -7.26 -13.67
C ALA A 59 2.21 -8.13 -14.11
N SER A 60 1.96 -9.08 -15.03
CA SER A 60 2.99 -9.78 -15.82
C SER A 60 4.02 -10.65 -15.06
N GLY A 61 3.56 -11.68 -14.36
CA GLY A 61 4.38 -12.87 -14.03
C GLY A 61 5.55 -12.67 -13.04
N VAL A 62 5.84 -11.43 -12.64
CA VAL A 62 6.83 -11.10 -11.61
C VAL A 62 6.09 -10.98 -10.29
N ASP A 63 5.88 -12.13 -9.65
CA ASP A 63 5.47 -12.19 -8.25
C ASP A 63 6.74 -12.15 -7.39
N PRO A 64 7.04 -11.02 -6.71
CA PRO A 64 8.26 -10.90 -5.93
C PRO A 64 8.29 -11.89 -4.74
N PHE A 65 7.15 -12.46 -4.36
CA PHE A 65 7.03 -13.34 -3.20
C PHE A 65 7.33 -14.80 -3.54
N ARG A 66 7.18 -15.22 -4.81
CA ARG A 66 7.34 -16.63 -5.24
C ARG A 66 8.71 -16.97 -5.83
N GLY A 67 9.62 -16.01 -5.92
CA GLY A 67 10.96 -16.22 -6.47
C GLY A 67 12.03 -15.36 -5.80
N ALA A 68 13.25 -15.40 -6.33
CA ALA A 68 14.24 -14.39 -5.99
C ALA A 68 13.76 -13.03 -6.53
N TRP A 69 13.97 -11.95 -5.76
CA TRP A 69 13.81 -10.60 -6.29
C TRP A 69 14.54 -10.50 -7.64
N PRO A 70 13.94 -9.86 -8.66
CA PRO A 70 14.64 -9.62 -9.91
C PRO A 70 16.01 -8.99 -9.61
N GLN A 71 17.09 -9.60 -10.09
CA GLN A 71 18.46 -9.16 -9.81
C GLN A 71 18.69 -7.70 -10.24
N ASP A 72 17.87 -7.20 -11.17
CA ASP A 72 17.94 -5.86 -11.74
C ASP A 72 17.22 -4.77 -10.90
N ARG A 73 16.89 -5.03 -9.62
CA ARG A 73 16.08 -4.12 -8.78
C ARG A 73 14.76 -3.71 -9.43
N ALA A 74 14.21 -4.60 -10.27
CA ALA A 74 13.01 -4.28 -11.03
C ALA A 74 11.85 -4.02 -10.05
N GLN A 75 11.20 -2.88 -10.28
CA GLN A 75 10.03 -2.44 -9.52
C GLN A 75 8.86 -3.39 -9.80
N ALA A 76 8.34 -4.05 -8.77
CA ALA A 76 7.13 -4.84 -8.88
C ALA A 76 5.92 -3.91 -8.74
N GLN A 77 5.05 -3.89 -9.75
CA GLN A 77 3.83 -3.08 -9.73
C GLN A 77 2.60 -3.97 -9.61
N ALA A 78 1.71 -3.61 -8.69
CA ALA A 78 0.44 -4.29 -8.50
C ALA A 78 -0.71 -3.31 -8.38
N SER A 79 -1.91 -3.76 -8.73
CA SER A 79 -3.15 -3.05 -8.45
C SER A 79 -3.87 -3.63 -7.23
N PHE A 80 -4.71 -2.80 -6.61
CA PHE A 80 -5.60 -3.20 -5.52
C PHE A 80 -6.95 -2.49 -5.64
N ASP A 81 -7.98 -3.14 -5.10
CA ASP A 81 -9.31 -2.57 -4.86
C ASP A 81 -9.82 -3.11 -3.53
N LEU A 82 -10.06 -2.21 -2.57
CA LEU A 82 -10.34 -2.55 -1.18
C LEU A 82 -11.64 -1.89 -0.70
N PRO A 83 -12.42 -2.55 0.16
CA PRO A 83 -13.54 -1.89 0.83
C PRO A 83 -13.00 -0.88 1.86
N VAL A 84 -13.68 0.27 1.96
CA VAL A 84 -13.49 1.22 3.06
C VAL A 84 -14.58 0.95 4.09
N LEU A 85 -14.18 0.66 5.33
CA LEU A 85 -15.07 0.33 6.43
C LEU A 85 -14.99 1.38 7.55
N TYR A 86 -16.11 1.69 8.18
CA TYR A 86 -16.19 2.48 9.41
C TYR A 86 -17.17 1.78 10.36
N ALA A 87 -16.73 1.48 11.58
CA ALA A 87 -17.52 0.72 12.56
C ALA A 87 -18.12 -0.60 11.99
N GLY A 88 -17.36 -1.30 11.14
CA GLY A 88 -17.79 -2.55 10.50
C GLY A 88 -18.74 -2.38 9.32
N ILE A 89 -19.14 -1.15 8.97
CA ILE A 89 -20.04 -0.85 7.87
C ILE A 89 -19.25 -0.33 6.67
N ARG A 90 -19.57 -0.81 5.46
CA ARG A 90 -18.94 -0.35 4.22
C ARG A 90 -19.38 1.09 3.88
N GLN A 91 -18.40 2.00 3.82
CA GLN A 91 -18.59 3.40 3.44
C GLN A 91 -18.22 3.66 1.97
N GLY A 92 -17.41 2.79 1.36
CA GLY A 92 -16.97 2.95 -0.03
C GLY A 92 -15.96 1.91 -0.48
N SER A 93 -15.09 2.32 -1.41
CA SER A 93 -13.94 1.55 -1.88
C SER A 93 -12.73 2.46 -2.10
N LEU A 94 -11.54 1.86 -2.02
CA LEU A 94 -10.25 2.48 -2.29
C LEU A 94 -9.52 1.58 -3.30
N SER A 95 -9.25 2.13 -4.48
CA SER A 95 -8.53 1.45 -5.55
C SER A 95 -7.28 2.21 -5.94
N GLY A 96 -6.23 1.49 -6.32
CA GLY A 96 -4.97 2.13 -6.72
C GLY A 96 -3.94 1.16 -7.26
N THR A 97 -2.73 1.67 -7.41
CA THR A 97 -1.55 0.87 -7.74
C THR A 97 -0.48 1.09 -6.69
N VAL A 98 0.23 0.02 -6.36
CA VAL A 98 1.40 0.02 -5.49
C VAL A 98 2.62 -0.37 -6.30
N SER A 99 3.77 0.16 -5.91
CA SER A 99 5.05 -0.18 -6.48
C SER A 99 5.99 -0.54 -5.36
N ILE A 100 6.57 -1.74 -5.44
CA ILE A 100 7.48 -2.27 -4.45
C ILE A 100 8.86 -2.37 -5.09
N THR A 101 9.83 -1.72 -4.48
CA THR A 101 11.21 -1.69 -4.95
C THR A 101 12.12 -2.18 -3.84
N PRO A 102 12.93 -3.23 -4.06
CA PRO A 102 13.92 -3.63 -3.08
C PRO A 102 14.97 -2.53 -2.95
N THR A 103 15.20 -2.08 -1.72
CA THR A 103 16.34 -1.22 -1.40
C THR A 103 17.50 -2.10 -0.99
N SER A 104 18.71 -1.83 -1.49
CA SER A 104 19.90 -2.50 -0.94
C SER A 104 19.95 -2.21 0.57
N PRO A 105 20.46 -3.16 1.38
CA PRO A 105 20.73 -2.85 2.78
C PRO A 105 21.57 -1.58 2.83
N LEU A 106 21.17 -0.64 3.70
CA LEU A 106 22.01 0.52 3.98
C LEU A 106 23.40 -0.03 4.34
N PRO A 107 24.49 0.54 3.79
CA PRO A 107 25.81 0.18 4.25
C PRO A 107 25.81 0.35 5.77
N LEU A 108 26.22 -0.71 6.49
CA LEU A 108 26.52 -0.58 7.91
C LEU A 108 27.64 0.45 7.96
N ASP A 109 27.37 1.64 8.51
CA ASP A 109 28.41 2.60 8.82
C ASP A 109 29.42 1.88 9.74
N GLU A 110 30.65 1.66 9.24
CA GLU A 110 31.78 1.04 9.98
C GLU A 110 32.28 1.95 11.10
#